data_AF-A0A218XLY6-F1
#
_entry.id   AF-A0A218XLY6-F1
#
_cell.length_a   1.000
_cell.length_b   1.000
_cell.length_c   1.000
_cell.angle_alpha   90.00
_cell.angle_beta   90.00
_cell.angle_gamma   90.00
#
_symmetry.space_group_name_H-M   'P 1'
#
loop_
_entity.id
_entity.type
_entity.pdbx_description
1 polymer ?
#
loop_
_entity_poly.entity_id
_entity_poly.type
_entity_poly.pdbx_seq_one_letter_code
_entity_poly.pdbx_strand_id
1 'polypeptide(L)'
;MLPEIFVFGDSFVDIGNNNDLPLSLAKANFLHNGIDFPSQKATGRFSNGKNIDLLAEKVGCQVHRLTFLSTQTQVHHTFAVSVSLLTQSIPLWQQVEYYLKVHEHLTKRLGSAHAQKHLSKSLFFIVFGSNNILDYSRSIDQNKPPKMHVNQMTTLLKAKLKILHTHGARKFMVVGLPPVGCCPAQRIQNETRGCREDTNTWTVMYKEALESMSQELKSEVKDMSYSYSHTYPLIHGFIQDPASNGGERGLLWARRPECPIPVPANFNALLQQAADGA
;
A
#
# COMPACT_ATOMS: atom_id res chain seq x y z
N MET A 1 3.43 10.29 19.91
CA MET A 1 3.00 8.93 19.49
C MET A 1 1.71 9.04 18.71
N LEU A 2 1.60 8.27 17.63
CA LEU A 2 0.36 8.12 16.87
C LEU A 2 -0.66 7.32 17.68
N PRO A 3 -1.94 7.72 17.74
CA PRO A 3 -2.97 6.89 18.36
C PRO A 3 -3.21 5.60 17.57
N GLU A 4 -3.25 5.71 16.24
CA GLU A 4 -3.62 4.60 15.37
C GLU A 4 -3.08 4.81 13.95
N ILE A 5 -2.94 3.70 13.21
CA ILE A 5 -2.60 3.68 11.79
C ILE A 5 -3.70 2.93 11.05
N PHE A 6 -4.37 3.61 10.12
CA PHE A 6 -5.35 3.04 9.20
C PHE A 6 -4.65 2.75 7.87
N VAL A 7 -4.65 1.48 7.44
CA VAL A 7 -3.88 1.04 6.27
C VAL A 7 -4.81 0.64 5.13
N PHE A 8 -4.64 1.28 3.97
CA PHE A 8 -5.39 1.04 2.75
C PHE A 8 -4.45 0.61 1.64
N GLY A 9 -4.77 -0.47 0.94
CA GLY A 9 -4.02 -0.83 -0.25
C GLY A 9 -4.16 -2.26 -0.75
N ASP A 10 -3.07 -2.80 -1.26
CA ASP A 10 -3.02 -4.11 -1.92
C ASP A 10 -2.08 -5.08 -1.17
N SER A 11 -1.59 -6.10 -1.87
CA SER A 11 -0.67 -7.11 -1.34
C SER A 11 0.56 -6.54 -0.63
N PHE A 12 1.01 -5.32 -0.97
CA PHE A 12 2.20 -4.72 -0.31
C PHE A 12 2.01 -4.45 1.17
N VAL A 13 0.78 -4.26 1.62
CA VAL A 13 0.45 -3.90 3.01
C VAL A 13 -0.56 -4.86 3.63
N ASP A 14 -0.90 -5.94 2.95
CA ASP A 14 -1.80 -6.98 3.47
C ASP A 14 -1.08 -7.80 4.56
N ILE A 15 -1.60 -7.75 5.78
CA ILE A 15 -1.14 -8.54 6.94
C ILE A 15 -1.86 -9.90 7.07
N GLY A 16 -2.42 -10.34 5.95
CA GLY A 16 -3.02 -11.63 5.68
C GLY A 16 -4.55 -11.64 5.64
N ASN A 17 -5.21 -10.48 5.56
CA ASN A 17 -6.65 -10.33 5.34
C ASN A 17 -7.14 -11.17 4.16
N ASN A 18 -6.31 -11.38 3.13
CA ASN A 18 -6.64 -12.30 2.02
C ASN A 18 -7.03 -13.70 2.51
N ASN A 19 -6.51 -14.18 3.64
CA ASN A 19 -6.88 -15.48 4.22
C ASN A 19 -8.35 -15.57 4.59
N ASP A 20 -8.99 -14.44 4.87
CA ASP A 20 -10.40 -14.36 5.25
C ASP A 20 -11.35 -14.27 4.03
N LEU A 21 -10.80 -14.20 2.80
CA LEU A 21 -11.59 -14.20 1.56
C LEU A 21 -11.83 -15.64 1.05
N PRO A 22 -13.02 -16.24 1.20
CA PRO A 22 -13.25 -17.65 0.90
C PRO A 22 -13.05 -18.01 -0.58
N LEU A 23 -13.33 -17.09 -1.50
CA LEU A 23 -13.26 -17.32 -2.95
C LEU A 23 -11.99 -16.74 -3.59
N SER A 24 -11.02 -16.27 -2.78
CA SER A 24 -9.77 -15.73 -3.32
C SER A 24 -8.77 -16.86 -3.54
N LEU A 25 -8.33 -17.05 -4.80
CA LEU A 25 -7.21 -17.96 -5.12
C LEU A 25 -5.84 -17.30 -4.84
N ALA A 26 -5.81 -16.00 -4.58
CA ALA A 26 -4.59 -15.26 -4.34
C ALA A 26 -4.26 -15.24 -2.84
N LYS A 27 -3.95 -16.43 -2.30
CA LYS A 27 -3.51 -16.60 -0.91
C LYS A 27 -2.00 -16.60 -0.84
N ALA A 28 -1.42 -15.78 0.01
CA ALA A 28 0.03 -15.80 0.28
C ALA A 28 0.38 -16.83 1.37
N ASN A 29 -0.01 -18.08 1.12
CA ASN A 29 0.25 -19.22 2.00
C ASN A 29 1.17 -20.26 1.34
N PHE A 30 2.14 -19.79 0.55
CA PHE A 30 3.17 -20.65 -0.04
C PHE A 30 4.33 -20.83 0.94
N LEU A 31 5.15 -21.87 0.71
CA LEU A 31 6.29 -22.20 1.58
C LEU A 31 7.27 -21.03 1.75
N HIS A 32 7.46 -20.19 0.73
CA HIS A 32 8.34 -19.03 0.79
C HIS A 32 7.74 -17.84 1.56
N ASN A 33 6.43 -17.84 1.83
CA ASN A 33 5.80 -16.79 2.63
C ASN A 33 6.01 -17.07 4.12
N GLY A 34 6.43 -16.05 4.86
CA GLY A 34 6.60 -16.13 6.31
C GLY A 34 7.81 -16.93 6.83
N ILE A 35 8.77 -17.29 5.98
CA ILE A 35 10.00 -18.01 6.38
C ILE A 35 10.89 -17.23 7.37
N ASP A 36 10.81 -15.90 7.38
CA ASP A 36 11.57 -15.04 8.30
C ASP A 36 10.85 -14.84 9.64
N PHE A 37 9.62 -15.34 9.80
CA PHE A 37 8.98 -15.34 11.11
C PHE A 37 9.61 -16.43 12.01
N PRO A 38 9.61 -16.24 13.34
CA PRO A 38 10.04 -17.29 14.28
C PRO A 38 9.29 -18.62 14.08
N SER A 39 8.03 -18.57 13.65
CA SER A 39 7.23 -19.75 13.34
C SER A 39 7.60 -20.44 12.03
N GLN A 40 8.31 -19.74 11.12
CA GLN A 40 8.61 -20.16 9.74
C GLN A 40 7.37 -20.63 8.97
N LYS A 41 6.21 -20.05 9.30
CA LYS A 41 4.91 -20.40 8.70
C LYS A 41 4.32 -19.18 8.02
N ALA A 42 3.69 -19.41 6.87
CA ALA A 42 2.97 -18.38 6.16
C ALA A 42 1.83 -17.80 7.01
N THR A 43 1.71 -16.47 7.00
CA THR A 43 0.68 -15.72 7.74
C THR A 43 -0.36 -15.07 6.82
N GLY A 44 -0.32 -15.38 5.52
CA GLY A 44 -1.04 -14.66 4.47
C GLY A 44 -0.38 -13.34 4.04
N ARG A 45 0.82 -12.98 4.51
CA ARG A 45 1.55 -11.81 4.00
C ARG A 45 2.20 -12.18 2.67
N PHE A 46 2.11 -11.31 1.66
CA PHE A 46 2.81 -11.46 0.37
C PHE A 46 4.31 -11.12 0.50
N SER A 47 4.96 -11.72 1.49
CA SER A 47 6.35 -11.49 1.88
C SER A 47 6.87 -12.71 2.65
N ASN A 48 8.19 -12.83 2.74
CA ASN A 48 8.86 -13.79 3.61
C ASN A 48 8.76 -13.42 5.10
N GLY A 49 8.38 -12.18 5.44
CA GLY A 49 8.29 -11.69 6.82
C GLY A 49 7.26 -10.58 6.99
N LYS A 50 7.51 -9.69 7.95
CA LYS A 50 6.69 -8.51 8.24
C LYS A 50 6.71 -7.50 7.06
N ASN A 51 5.62 -6.78 6.86
CA ASN A 51 5.46 -5.67 5.92
C ASN A 51 5.14 -4.35 6.66
N ILE A 52 3.90 -3.85 6.61
CA ILE A 52 3.47 -2.62 7.29
C ILE A 52 3.50 -2.74 8.82
N ASP A 53 3.36 -3.96 9.34
CA ASP A 53 3.50 -4.25 10.77
C ASP A 53 4.92 -4.01 11.30
N LEU A 54 5.97 -4.25 10.47
CA LEU A 54 7.34 -3.85 10.84
C LEU A 54 7.45 -2.34 11.04
N LEU A 55 6.76 -1.56 10.22
CA LEU A 55 6.77 -0.10 10.29
C LEU A 55 6.01 0.40 11.51
N ALA A 56 4.84 -0.19 11.77
CA ALA A 56 4.06 0.16 12.95
C ALA A 56 4.85 -0.10 14.24
N GLU A 57 5.54 -1.25 14.34
CA GLU A 57 6.40 -1.57 15.50
C GLU A 57 7.46 -0.50 15.75
N LYS A 58 8.09 0.01 14.68
CA LYS A 58 9.10 1.06 14.78
C LYS A 58 8.55 2.40 15.28
N VAL A 59 7.27 2.68 15.06
CA VAL A 59 6.61 3.90 15.55
C VAL A 59 5.77 3.66 16.82
N GLY A 60 5.98 2.51 17.49
CA GLY A 60 5.31 2.16 18.74
C GLY A 60 3.81 1.89 18.58
N CYS A 61 3.37 1.53 17.38
CA CYS A 61 1.99 1.15 17.07
C CYS A 61 1.90 -0.34 16.76
N GLN A 62 0.73 -0.92 16.97
CA GLN A 62 0.41 -2.25 16.45
C GLN A 62 -0.53 -2.12 15.26
N VAL A 63 -0.40 -3.01 14.27
CA VAL A 63 -1.38 -3.15 13.19
C VAL A 63 -2.14 -4.45 13.43
N HIS A 64 -3.47 -4.38 13.42
CA HIS A 64 -4.31 -5.56 13.58
C HIS A 64 -5.01 -5.88 12.26
N ARG A 65 -5.25 -7.18 12.07
CA ARG A 65 -6.01 -7.67 10.93
C ARG A 65 -7.45 -7.23 11.05
N LEU A 66 -8.07 -6.95 9.91
CA LEU A 66 -9.51 -6.91 9.85
C LEU A 66 -10.03 -8.33 9.74
N THR A 67 -10.38 -8.91 10.88
CA THR A 67 -11.18 -10.13 10.90
C THR A 67 -12.64 -9.74 10.62
N PHE A 68 -13.15 -10.10 9.44
CA PHE A 68 -14.57 -9.96 9.07
C PHE A 68 -15.55 -10.58 10.08
N LEU A 69 -15.04 -11.47 10.94
CA LEU A 69 -15.78 -12.28 11.91
C LEU A 69 -15.61 -11.82 13.38
N SER A 70 -14.76 -10.83 13.69
CA SER A 70 -14.54 -10.43 15.09
C SER A 70 -15.34 -9.20 15.47
N THR A 71 -16.20 -9.38 16.47
CA THR A 71 -16.99 -8.34 17.13
C THR A 71 -16.22 -7.57 18.22
N GLN A 72 -14.89 -7.73 18.35
CA GLN A 72 -14.10 -7.17 19.46
C GLN A 72 -13.20 -5.98 19.08
N THR A 73 -13.81 -4.78 19.15
CA THR A 73 -13.47 -3.56 19.91
C THR A 73 -12.04 -3.14 20.37
N GLN A 74 -10.94 -3.68 19.84
CA GLN A 74 -9.65 -2.98 19.83
C GLN A 74 -8.95 -3.26 18.51
N VAL A 75 -9.15 -2.38 17.54
CA VAL A 75 -8.78 -2.67 16.17
C VAL A 75 -7.98 -1.51 15.63
N HIS A 76 -6.69 -1.73 15.36
CA HIS A 76 -5.95 -0.91 14.40
C HIS A 76 -6.17 -1.55 13.05
N HIS A 77 -6.78 -0.86 12.09
CA HIS A 77 -7.37 -1.51 10.93
C HIS A 77 -6.47 -1.53 9.69
N THR A 78 -6.10 -2.72 9.21
CA THR A 78 -5.66 -2.91 7.81
C THR A 78 -6.83 -3.33 6.94
N PHE A 79 -7.15 -2.54 5.92
CA PHE A 79 -8.22 -2.80 4.95
C PHE A 79 -7.74 -3.50 3.67
N ALA A 80 -6.43 -3.69 3.52
CA ALA A 80 -5.83 -4.10 2.25
C ALA A 80 -6.20 -5.53 1.82
N VAL A 81 -6.70 -5.67 0.57
CA VAL A 81 -6.47 -6.80 -0.36
C VAL A 81 -6.78 -6.35 -1.80
N SER A 82 -5.89 -6.53 -2.79
CA SER A 82 -6.32 -6.55 -4.21
C SER A 82 -5.50 -7.52 -5.06
N VAL A 83 -6.17 -8.43 -5.77
CA VAL A 83 -5.65 -9.34 -6.82
C VAL A 83 -6.78 -9.61 -7.84
N SER A 84 -6.51 -9.57 -9.16
CA SER A 84 -7.55 -9.52 -10.22
C SER A 84 -7.61 -10.74 -11.16
N LEU A 85 -8.79 -10.82 -11.81
CA LEU A 85 -9.34 -11.67 -12.89
C LEU A 85 -9.96 -13.03 -12.56
N LEU A 86 -9.52 -13.75 -11.51
CA LEU A 86 -10.18 -15.01 -11.10
C LEU A 86 -10.36 -15.14 -9.58
N THR A 87 -10.19 -14.04 -8.83
CA THR A 87 -10.08 -14.08 -7.37
C THR A 87 -10.90 -13.00 -6.70
N GLN A 88 -11.61 -13.36 -5.63
CA GLN A 88 -12.23 -12.39 -4.73
C GLN A 88 -11.17 -11.44 -4.16
N SER A 89 -11.41 -10.14 -4.23
CA SER A 89 -10.53 -9.10 -3.71
C SER A 89 -11.32 -7.90 -3.19
N ILE A 90 -10.67 -7.01 -2.40
CA ILE A 90 -11.32 -5.87 -1.74
C ILE A 90 -10.81 -4.57 -2.39
N PRO A 91 -11.48 -4.06 -3.43
CA PRO A 91 -11.06 -2.82 -4.06
C PRO A 91 -11.07 -1.63 -3.08
N LEU A 92 -10.24 -0.61 -3.36
CA LEU A 92 -10.06 0.56 -2.48
C LEU A 92 -11.39 1.22 -2.06
N TRP A 93 -12.39 1.26 -2.93
CA TRP A 93 -13.69 1.84 -2.58
C TRP A 93 -14.38 1.09 -1.43
N GLN A 94 -14.28 -0.25 -1.42
CA GLN A 94 -14.87 -1.09 -0.39
C GLN A 94 -14.05 -1.01 0.91
N GLN A 95 -12.73 -0.85 0.82
CA GLN A 95 -11.86 -0.56 1.96
C GLN A 95 -12.28 0.75 2.67
N VAL A 96 -12.61 1.78 1.87
CA VAL A 96 -13.14 3.06 2.40
C VAL A 96 -14.50 2.85 3.06
N GLU A 97 -15.40 2.04 2.50
CA GLU A 97 -16.68 1.73 3.15
C GLU A 97 -16.51 1.01 4.49
N TYR A 98 -15.55 0.10 4.61
CA TYR A 98 -15.22 -0.52 5.88
C TYR A 98 -14.70 0.50 6.89
N TYR A 99 -13.85 1.44 6.47
CA TYR A 99 -13.43 2.55 7.33
C TYR A 99 -14.61 3.40 7.80
N LEU A 100 -15.61 3.66 6.95
CA LEU A 100 -16.80 4.43 7.36
C LEU A 100 -17.58 3.73 8.50
N LYS A 101 -17.66 2.39 8.48
CA LYS A 101 -18.24 1.62 9.60
C LYS A 101 -17.42 1.73 10.88
N VAL A 102 -16.10 1.71 10.75
CA VAL A 102 -15.18 1.93 11.89
C VAL A 102 -15.35 3.33 12.47
N HIS A 103 -15.41 4.35 11.61
CA HIS A 103 -15.66 5.73 11.99
C HIS A 103 -16.98 5.86 12.77
N GLU A 104 -18.07 5.26 12.28
CA GLU A 104 -19.36 5.25 12.96
C GLU A 104 -19.26 4.60 14.35
N HIS A 105 -18.56 3.46 14.44
CA HIS A 105 -18.37 2.75 15.69
C HIS A 105 -17.54 3.56 16.71
N LEU A 106 -16.43 4.17 16.27
CA LEU A 106 -15.62 5.05 17.10
C LEU A 106 -16.40 6.27 17.58
N THR A 107 -17.21 6.86 16.70
CA THR A 107 -18.09 7.99 17.03
C THR A 107 -19.12 7.59 18.09
N LYS A 108 -19.73 6.41 17.97
CA LYS A 108 -20.67 5.88 18.98
C LYS A 108 -20.00 5.61 20.33
N ARG A 109 -18.77 5.10 20.33
CA ARG A 109 -18.06 4.73 21.57
C ARG A 109 -17.44 5.91 22.31
N LEU A 110 -16.81 6.84 21.59
CA LEU A 110 -16.03 7.93 22.18
C LEU A 110 -16.81 9.26 22.22
N GLY A 111 -17.90 9.35 21.45
CA GLY A 111 -18.55 10.61 21.12
C GLY A 111 -17.83 11.34 19.98
N SER A 112 -18.58 12.16 19.23
CA SER A 112 -18.11 12.82 18.00
C SER A 112 -16.82 13.62 18.19
N ALA A 113 -16.73 14.45 19.24
CA ALA A 113 -15.55 15.28 19.49
C ALA A 113 -14.28 14.47 19.78
N HIS A 114 -14.38 13.41 20.60
CA HIS A 114 -13.22 12.57 20.92
C HIS A 114 -12.82 11.67 19.76
N ALA A 115 -13.79 11.12 19.01
CA ALA A 115 -13.53 10.36 17.80
C ALA A 115 -12.80 11.22 16.75
N GLN A 116 -13.28 12.45 16.51
CA GLN A 116 -12.62 13.40 15.61
C GLN A 116 -11.20 13.74 16.06
N LYS A 117 -10.96 13.91 17.37
CA LYS A 117 -9.62 14.15 17.92
C LYS A 117 -8.70 12.94 17.78
N HIS A 118 -9.23 11.73 17.95
CA HIS A 118 -8.49 10.47 17.77
C HIS A 118 -8.06 10.29 16.31
N LEU A 119 -9.02 10.40 15.38
CA LEU A 119 -8.80 10.22 13.95
C LEU A 119 -7.89 11.30 13.35
N SER A 120 -8.05 12.56 13.75
CA SER A 120 -7.19 13.65 13.26
C SER A 120 -5.72 13.51 13.67
N LYS A 121 -5.45 12.78 14.75
CA LYS A 121 -4.08 12.46 15.21
C LYS A 121 -3.53 11.15 14.65
N SER A 122 -4.39 10.32 14.06
CA SER A 122 -4.04 9.01 13.50
C SER A 122 -3.47 9.15 12.09
N LEU A 123 -2.70 8.15 11.66
CA LEU A 123 -2.06 8.14 10.34
C LEU A 123 -2.87 7.28 9.35
N PHE A 124 -3.06 7.79 8.14
CA PHE A 124 -3.73 7.09 7.04
C PHE A 124 -2.70 6.70 5.99
N PHE A 125 -2.33 5.42 5.97
CA PHE A 125 -1.29 4.87 5.10
C PHE A 125 -1.92 4.31 3.82
N ILE A 126 -1.52 4.85 2.67
CA ILE A 126 -2.19 4.63 1.38
C ILE A 126 -1.20 4.05 0.37
N VAL A 127 -1.50 2.84 -0.11
CA VAL A 127 -0.81 2.18 -1.23
C VAL A 127 -1.82 1.85 -2.31
N PHE A 128 -1.70 2.41 -3.51
CA PHE A 128 -2.68 2.17 -4.57
C PHE A 128 -2.04 2.25 -5.95
N GLY A 129 -2.50 1.41 -6.87
CA GLY A 129 -2.25 1.57 -8.31
C GLY A 129 -1.39 0.48 -8.96
N SER A 130 -0.65 -0.32 -8.20
CA SER A 130 0.23 -1.36 -8.77
C SER A 130 -0.56 -2.37 -9.62
N ASN A 131 -1.67 -2.87 -9.07
CA ASN A 131 -2.57 -3.79 -9.76
C ASN A 131 -3.27 -3.13 -10.96
N ASN A 132 -3.62 -1.84 -10.89
CA ASN A 132 -4.25 -1.14 -12.03
C ASN A 132 -3.29 -1.00 -13.22
N ILE A 133 -2.00 -0.81 -12.97
CA ILE A 133 -0.97 -0.79 -14.02
C ILE A 133 -0.78 -2.21 -14.58
N LEU A 134 -0.72 -3.23 -13.71
CA LEU A 134 -0.62 -4.62 -14.14
C LEU A 134 -1.82 -5.08 -14.97
N ASP A 135 -3.04 -4.72 -14.56
CA ASP A 135 -4.27 -5.06 -15.29
C ASP A 135 -4.29 -4.36 -16.65
N TYR A 136 -3.89 -3.08 -16.70
CA TYR A 136 -3.76 -2.35 -17.95
C TYR A 136 -2.70 -2.98 -18.88
N SER A 137 -1.58 -3.46 -18.34
CA SER A 137 -0.54 -4.15 -19.13
C SER A 137 -1.02 -5.45 -19.79
N ARG A 138 -2.04 -6.10 -19.22
CA ARG A 138 -2.61 -7.38 -19.69
C ARG A 138 -3.84 -7.20 -20.57
N SER A 139 -4.43 -6.00 -20.60
CA SER A 139 -5.61 -5.73 -21.42
C SER A 139 -5.25 -5.90 -22.91
N ILE A 140 -5.87 -6.88 -23.55
CA ILE A 140 -5.75 -7.16 -25.00
C ILE A 140 -6.23 -5.96 -25.82
N ASP A 141 -7.09 -5.12 -25.23
CA ASP A 141 -7.59 -3.90 -25.85
C ASP A 141 -6.92 -2.66 -25.22
N GLN A 142 -5.89 -2.14 -25.88
CA GLN A 142 -5.17 -0.91 -25.53
C GLN A 142 -5.84 0.35 -26.11
N ASN A 143 -7.13 0.31 -26.46
CA ASN A 143 -7.87 1.46 -26.99
C ASN A 143 -7.86 2.71 -26.10
N LYS A 144 -7.45 2.58 -24.83
CA LYS A 144 -7.31 3.69 -23.88
C LYS A 144 -5.85 4.10 -23.73
N PRO A 145 -5.47 5.36 -24.00
CA PRO A 145 -4.09 5.82 -23.82
C PRO A 145 -3.59 5.71 -22.36
N PRO A 146 -2.30 5.38 -22.12
CA PRO A 146 -1.78 5.17 -20.77
C PRO A 146 -1.97 6.37 -19.84
N LYS A 147 -1.76 7.60 -20.37
CA LYS A 147 -1.96 8.85 -19.62
C LYS A 147 -3.41 9.01 -19.15
N MET A 148 -4.39 8.64 -19.99
CA MET A 148 -5.80 8.67 -19.61
C MET A 148 -6.10 7.66 -18.51
N HIS A 149 -5.48 6.48 -18.55
CA HIS A 149 -5.63 5.48 -17.49
C HIS A 149 -5.05 5.95 -16.16
N VAL A 150 -3.83 6.47 -16.17
CA VAL A 150 -3.17 7.06 -15.00
C VAL A 150 -4.00 8.19 -14.38
N ASN A 151 -4.50 9.12 -15.20
CA ASN A 151 -5.33 10.22 -14.71
C ASN A 151 -6.63 9.75 -14.06
N GLN A 152 -7.25 8.68 -14.58
CA GLN A 152 -8.43 8.10 -13.94
C GLN A 152 -8.09 7.46 -12.60
N MET A 153 -6.94 6.79 -12.49
CA MET A 153 -6.48 6.21 -11.23
C MET A 153 -6.31 7.29 -10.14
N THR A 154 -5.63 8.39 -10.45
CA THR A 154 -5.42 9.48 -9.48
C THR A 154 -6.70 10.25 -9.17
N THR A 155 -7.59 10.44 -10.15
CA THR A 155 -8.93 11.01 -9.92
C THR A 155 -9.75 10.16 -8.94
N LEU A 156 -9.77 8.84 -9.14
CA LEU A 156 -10.47 7.92 -8.25
C LEU A 156 -9.88 7.96 -6.84
N LEU A 157 -8.53 7.94 -6.73
CA LEU A 157 -7.85 8.03 -5.45
C LEU A 157 -8.16 9.34 -4.73
N LYS A 158 -8.06 10.49 -5.41
CA LYS A 158 -8.38 11.82 -4.85
C LYS A 158 -9.78 11.85 -4.25
N ALA A 159 -10.77 11.28 -4.94
CA ALA A 159 -12.14 11.19 -4.45
C ALA A 159 -12.24 10.35 -3.16
N LYS A 160 -11.52 9.23 -3.07
CA LYS A 160 -11.49 8.40 -1.86
C LYS A 160 -10.77 9.08 -0.70
N LEU A 161 -9.67 9.77 -0.94
CA LEU A 161 -8.96 10.54 0.09
C LEU A 161 -9.83 11.69 0.64
N LYS A 162 -10.62 12.36 -0.21
CA LYS A 162 -11.61 13.35 0.23
C LYS A 162 -12.66 12.74 1.16
N ILE A 163 -13.16 11.54 0.85
CA ILE A 163 -14.11 10.84 1.73
C ILE A 163 -13.46 10.56 3.09
N LEU A 164 -12.24 10.02 3.12
CA LEU A 164 -11.52 9.77 4.37
C LEU A 164 -11.32 11.07 5.18
N HIS A 165 -10.97 12.17 4.50
CA HIS A 165 -10.80 13.48 5.13
C HIS A 165 -12.10 14.01 5.74
N THR A 166 -13.22 13.94 5.02
CA THR A 166 -14.54 14.31 5.56
C THR A 166 -14.89 13.51 6.82
N HIS A 167 -14.33 12.31 6.97
CA HIS A 167 -14.53 11.40 8.10
C HIS A 167 -13.32 11.34 9.04
N GLY A 168 -12.69 12.47 9.29
CA GLY A 168 -11.72 12.64 10.38
C GLY A 168 -10.25 12.44 10.02
N ALA A 169 -9.92 11.92 8.84
CA ALA A 169 -8.53 11.77 8.42
C ALA A 169 -7.85 13.12 8.21
N ARG A 170 -6.67 13.33 8.80
CA ARG A 170 -5.88 14.56 8.64
C ARG A 170 -4.43 14.32 8.25
N LYS A 171 -3.85 13.17 8.61
CA LYS A 171 -2.45 12.83 8.32
C LYS A 171 -2.39 11.67 7.34
N PHE A 172 -1.84 11.90 6.15
CA PHE A 172 -1.76 10.89 5.10
C PHE A 172 -0.31 10.52 4.79
N MET A 173 -0.01 9.24 4.66
CA MET A 173 1.23 8.74 4.06
C MET A 173 0.87 8.10 2.73
N VAL A 174 1.20 8.78 1.64
CA VAL A 174 0.94 8.31 0.27
C VAL A 174 2.20 7.64 -0.26
N VAL A 175 2.10 6.36 -0.61
CA VAL A 175 3.25 5.57 -1.05
C VAL A 175 3.25 5.46 -2.57
N GLY A 176 4.33 5.94 -3.19
CA GLY A 176 4.57 5.77 -4.63
C GLY A 176 4.81 4.30 -5.00
N LEU A 177 4.68 3.99 -6.28
CA LEU A 177 4.84 2.62 -6.77
C LEU A 177 6.32 2.26 -7.00
N PRO A 178 6.73 0.99 -6.76
CA PRO A 178 7.99 0.46 -7.28
C PRO A 178 7.94 0.32 -8.81
N PRO A 179 9.07 0.09 -9.51
CA PRO A 179 9.07 -0.17 -10.95
C PRO A 179 8.30 -1.44 -11.29
N VAL A 180 7.01 -1.29 -11.65
CA VAL A 180 6.08 -2.41 -11.85
C VAL A 180 6.53 -3.31 -13.00
N GLY A 181 7.15 -2.74 -14.05
CA GLY A 181 7.70 -3.49 -15.17
C GLY A 181 8.83 -4.45 -14.78
N CYS A 182 9.43 -4.26 -13.60
CA CYS A 182 10.46 -5.14 -13.06
C CYS A 182 9.92 -6.25 -12.16
N CYS A 183 8.60 -6.32 -11.91
CA CYS A 183 8.06 -7.42 -11.11
C CYS A 183 8.16 -8.75 -11.88
N PRO A 184 8.25 -9.91 -11.19
CA PRO A 184 8.44 -11.21 -11.85
C PRO A 184 7.38 -11.47 -12.93
N ALA A 185 6.11 -11.14 -12.67
CA ALA A 185 5.01 -11.34 -13.61
C ALA A 185 5.17 -10.56 -14.94
N GLN A 186 5.90 -9.44 -14.95
CA GLN A 186 6.21 -8.66 -16.14
C GLN A 186 7.52 -9.15 -16.79
N ARG A 187 8.55 -9.45 -15.98
CA ARG A 187 9.83 -9.97 -16.47
C ARG A 187 9.69 -11.30 -17.19
N ILE A 188 8.77 -12.17 -16.75
CA ILE A 188 8.56 -13.45 -17.44
C ILE A 188 7.96 -13.30 -18.84
N GLN A 189 7.33 -12.16 -19.14
CA GLN A 189 6.76 -11.84 -20.45
C GLN A 189 7.79 -11.17 -21.38
N ASN A 190 8.95 -10.76 -20.86
CA ASN A 190 10.05 -10.22 -21.64
C ASN A 190 11.05 -11.35 -21.97
N GLU A 191 11.38 -11.53 -23.24
CA GLU A 191 12.30 -12.58 -23.72
C GLU A 191 13.68 -12.50 -23.04
N THR A 192 14.16 -11.29 -22.79
CA THR A 192 15.45 -11.05 -22.11
C THR A 192 15.40 -11.29 -20.60
N ARG A 193 14.20 -11.57 -20.04
CA ARG A 193 13.90 -11.57 -18.60
C ARG A 193 14.24 -10.24 -17.88
N GLY A 194 14.46 -9.19 -18.66
CA GLY A 194 14.62 -7.81 -18.18
C GLY A 194 13.28 -7.17 -17.80
N CYS A 195 13.35 -5.96 -17.27
CA CYS A 195 12.15 -5.18 -16.98
C CYS A 195 11.38 -4.84 -18.26
N ARG A 196 10.08 -4.64 -18.14
CA ARG A 196 9.22 -4.10 -19.20
C ARG A 196 9.17 -2.58 -19.12
N GLU A 197 9.86 -1.91 -20.04
CA GLU A 197 10.05 -0.46 -19.99
C GLU A 197 8.78 0.34 -20.31
N ASP A 198 7.87 -0.21 -21.11
CA ASP A 198 6.54 0.36 -21.32
C ASP A 198 5.76 0.47 -20.00
N THR A 199 5.78 -0.60 -19.20
CA THR A 199 5.11 -0.66 -17.89
C THR A 199 5.78 0.26 -16.87
N ASN A 200 7.11 0.35 -16.89
CA ASN A 200 7.85 1.31 -16.07
C ASN A 200 7.52 2.75 -16.46
N THR A 201 7.37 3.03 -17.76
CA THR A 201 6.96 4.35 -18.27
C THR A 201 5.60 4.76 -17.69
N TRP A 202 4.62 3.85 -17.66
CA TRP A 202 3.32 4.14 -17.04
C TRP A 202 3.41 4.32 -15.53
N THR A 203 4.32 3.61 -14.88
CA THR A 203 4.60 3.78 -13.44
C THR A 203 5.18 5.16 -13.13
N VAL A 204 6.08 5.65 -13.98
CA VAL A 204 6.63 7.02 -13.87
C VAL A 204 5.55 8.07 -14.10
N MET A 205 4.69 7.90 -15.12
CA MET A 205 3.53 8.77 -15.32
C MET A 205 2.61 8.79 -14.09
N TYR A 206 2.36 7.62 -13.48
CA TYR A 206 1.55 7.53 -12.26
C TYR A 206 2.20 8.22 -11.07
N LYS A 207 3.52 8.08 -10.90
CA LYS A 207 4.29 8.76 -9.85
C LYS A 207 4.09 10.27 -9.92
N GLU A 208 4.30 10.88 -11.09
CA GLU A 208 4.14 12.32 -11.31
C GLU A 208 2.69 12.78 -11.08
N ALA A 209 1.72 12.04 -11.61
CA ALA A 209 0.30 12.35 -11.43
C ALA A 209 -0.12 12.22 -9.95
N LEU A 210 0.44 11.28 -9.20
CA LEU A 210 0.13 11.05 -7.79
C LEU A 210 0.69 12.16 -6.90
N GLU A 211 1.91 12.64 -7.18
CA GLU A 211 2.51 13.79 -6.50
C GLU A 211 1.69 15.05 -6.74
N SER A 212 1.39 15.36 -8.01
CA SER A 212 0.55 16.51 -8.39
C SER A 212 -0.85 16.45 -7.75
N MET A 213 -1.51 15.29 -7.80
CA MET A 213 -2.81 15.09 -7.15
C MET A 213 -2.76 15.33 -5.64
N SER A 214 -1.69 14.87 -4.98
CA SER A 214 -1.52 15.03 -3.53
C SER A 214 -1.33 16.50 -3.14
N GLN A 215 -0.56 17.25 -3.93
CA GLN A 215 -0.40 18.70 -3.77
C GLN A 215 -1.72 19.45 -3.96
N GLU A 216 -2.46 19.15 -5.02
CA GLU A 216 -3.79 19.73 -5.27
C GLU A 216 -4.77 19.40 -4.16
N LEU A 217 -4.80 18.14 -3.69
CA LEU A 217 -5.71 17.76 -2.62
C LEU A 217 -5.42 18.56 -1.34
N LYS A 218 -4.14 18.71 -0.98
CA LYS A 218 -3.71 19.51 0.18
C LYS A 218 -4.11 20.99 0.07
N SER A 219 -4.18 21.56 -1.14
CA SER A 219 -4.66 22.95 -1.32
C SER A 219 -6.19 23.06 -1.29
N GLU A 220 -6.90 21.99 -1.68
CA GLU A 220 -8.38 21.94 -1.70
C GLU A 220 -9.01 21.67 -0.33
N VAL A 221 -8.34 20.92 0.56
CA VAL A 221 -8.90 20.54 1.87
C VAL A 221 -8.13 21.16 3.04
N LYS A 222 -8.87 21.71 4.01
CA LYS A 222 -8.28 22.32 5.21
C LYS A 222 -7.68 21.27 6.14
N ASP A 223 -6.62 21.66 6.86
CA ASP A 223 -5.99 20.88 7.94
C ASP A 223 -5.48 19.49 7.53
N MET A 224 -5.32 19.21 6.23
CA MET A 224 -4.66 18.01 5.76
C MET A 224 -3.15 18.16 5.89
N SER A 225 -2.43 17.11 6.26
CA SER A 225 -0.98 16.97 6.11
C SER A 225 -0.73 15.69 5.35
N TYR A 226 0.31 15.66 4.52
CA TYR A 226 0.70 14.43 3.85
C TYR A 226 2.19 14.34 3.65
N SER A 227 2.70 13.11 3.59
CA SER A 227 4.04 12.82 3.11
C SER A 227 3.95 11.83 1.95
N TYR A 228 4.90 11.95 1.03
CA TYR A 228 4.99 11.10 -0.15
C TYR A 228 6.25 10.23 -0.10
N SER A 229 6.07 8.91 -0.29
CA SER A 229 7.20 7.98 -0.37
C SER A 229 7.60 7.72 -1.82
N HIS A 230 8.84 8.10 -2.16
CA HIS A 230 9.41 7.93 -3.50
C HIS A 230 9.94 6.50 -3.73
N THR A 231 9.05 5.51 -3.74
CA THR A 231 9.42 4.08 -3.84
C THR A 231 10.14 3.72 -5.14
N TYR A 232 9.75 4.33 -6.27
CA TYR A 232 10.30 4.00 -7.59
C TYR A 232 11.83 4.09 -7.65
N PRO A 233 12.47 5.26 -7.42
CA PRO A 233 13.93 5.39 -7.54
C PRO A 233 14.68 4.48 -6.56
N LEU A 234 14.11 4.26 -5.38
CA LEU A 234 14.71 3.40 -4.35
C LEU A 234 14.79 1.96 -4.85
N ILE A 235 13.66 1.37 -5.24
CA ILE A 235 13.63 -0.02 -5.71
C ILE A 235 14.33 -0.18 -7.05
N HIS A 236 14.23 0.81 -7.94
CA HIS A 236 14.97 0.80 -9.19
C HIS A 236 16.49 0.78 -8.97
N GLY A 237 17.01 1.54 -8.00
CA GLY A 237 18.43 1.50 -7.61
C GLY A 237 18.86 0.11 -7.14
N PHE A 238 18.06 -0.53 -6.27
CA PHE A 238 18.32 -1.92 -5.84
C PHE A 238 18.31 -2.93 -6.99
N ILE A 239 17.52 -2.69 -8.04
CA ILE A 239 17.47 -3.55 -9.23
C ILE A 239 18.71 -3.36 -10.10
N GLN A 240 19.07 -2.11 -10.38
CA GLN A 240 20.15 -1.77 -11.32
C GLN A 240 21.53 -2.05 -10.73
N ASP A 241 21.73 -1.76 -9.45
CA ASP A 241 22.98 -2.02 -8.76
C ASP A 241 22.71 -2.56 -7.34
N PRO A 242 22.41 -3.86 -7.22
CA PRO A 242 22.07 -4.47 -5.95
C PRO A 242 23.23 -4.45 -4.96
N ALA A 243 24.48 -4.54 -5.45
CA ALA A 243 25.67 -4.56 -4.60
C ALA A 243 25.89 -3.20 -3.92
N SER A 244 25.87 -2.12 -4.70
CA SER A 244 26.09 -0.77 -4.15
C SER A 244 24.92 -0.26 -3.33
N ASN A 245 23.68 -0.64 -3.67
CA ASN A 245 22.48 -0.13 -2.99
C ASN A 245 22.00 -1.00 -1.83
N GLY A 246 22.43 -2.27 -1.75
CA GLY A 246 21.96 -3.20 -0.71
C GLY A 246 23.01 -4.12 -0.11
N GLY A 247 24.27 -4.02 -0.52
CA GLY A 247 25.33 -4.95 -0.11
C GLY A 247 24.92 -6.40 -0.36
N GLU A 248 25.23 -7.28 0.60
CA GLU A 248 24.82 -8.68 0.53
C GLU A 248 23.29 -8.87 0.44
N ARG A 249 22.50 -8.00 1.08
CA ARG A 249 21.03 -8.07 1.04
C ARG A 249 20.46 -7.70 -0.33
N GLY A 250 21.04 -6.71 -0.99
CA GLY A 250 20.69 -6.35 -2.37
C GLY A 250 21.05 -7.48 -3.35
N LEU A 251 22.23 -8.08 -3.18
CA LEU A 251 22.64 -9.24 -3.97
C LEU A 251 21.72 -10.46 -3.77
N LEU A 252 21.28 -10.72 -2.53
CA LEU A 252 20.30 -11.77 -2.24
C LEU A 252 18.94 -11.48 -2.89
N TRP A 253 18.49 -10.22 -2.82
CA TRP A 253 17.25 -9.77 -3.45
C TRP A 253 17.27 -9.95 -4.98
N ALA A 254 18.37 -9.57 -5.64
CA ALA A 254 18.51 -9.72 -7.09
C ALA A 254 18.53 -11.19 -7.55
N ARG A 255 19.03 -12.10 -6.69
CA ARG A 255 19.09 -13.54 -6.95
C ARG A 255 17.80 -14.27 -6.59
N ARG A 256 16.96 -13.70 -5.73
CA ARG A 256 15.68 -14.26 -5.27
C ARG A 256 14.59 -13.19 -5.32
N PRO A 257 13.78 -13.14 -6.41
CA PRO A 257 12.66 -12.20 -6.51
C PRO A 257 11.57 -12.36 -5.43
N GLU A 258 11.69 -13.37 -4.58
CA GLU A 258 10.86 -13.65 -3.40
C GLU A 258 11.24 -12.80 -2.17
N CYS A 259 12.35 -12.05 -2.23
CA CYS A 259 12.80 -11.20 -1.12
C CYS A 259 11.93 -9.93 -0.98
N PRO A 260 11.70 -9.47 0.27
CA PRO A 260 10.83 -8.35 0.55
C PRO A 260 11.38 -7.07 -0.06
N ILE A 261 10.48 -6.15 -0.42
CA ILE A 261 10.83 -4.80 -0.84
C ILE A 261 11.69 -4.16 0.27
N PRO A 262 12.93 -3.76 -0.01
CA PRO A 262 13.76 -3.11 0.99
C PRO A 262 13.05 -1.85 1.51
N VAL A 263 12.90 -1.75 2.83
CA VAL A 263 12.38 -0.54 3.47
C VAL A 263 13.39 0.58 3.21
N PRO A 264 13.00 1.68 2.55
CA PRO A 264 13.95 2.73 2.22
C PRO A 264 14.61 3.35 3.46
N ALA A 265 15.88 3.74 3.34
CA ALA A 265 16.63 4.31 4.47
C ALA A 265 15.98 5.57 5.06
N ASN A 266 15.37 6.41 4.21
CA ASN A 266 14.64 7.61 4.61
C ASN A 266 13.17 7.34 4.99
N PHE A 267 12.69 6.09 4.87
CA PHE A 267 11.28 5.78 5.08
C PHE A 267 10.85 6.02 6.52
N ASN A 268 11.72 5.76 7.51
CA ASN A 268 11.42 6.08 8.91
C ASN A 268 11.28 7.59 9.11
N ALA A 269 12.11 8.40 8.43
CA ALA A 269 12.03 9.86 8.51
C ALA A 269 10.74 10.38 7.85
N LEU A 270 10.35 9.81 6.70
CA LEU A 270 9.08 10.12 6.05
C LEU A 270 7.86 9.69 6.88
N LEU A 271 7.95 8.52 7.51
CA LEU A 271 6.90 8.04 8.40
C LEU A 271 6.77 8.93 9.64
N GLN A 272 7.90 9.38 10.20
CA GLN A 272 7.92 10.33 11.29
C GLN A 272 7.38 11.70 10.85
N GLN A 273 7.75 12.19 9.67
CA GLN A 273 7.19 13.42 9.09
C GLN A 273 5.67 13.32 8.91
N ALA A 274 5.18 12.21 8.37
CA ALA A 274 3.75 11.95 8.22
C ALA A 274 3.06 11.85 9.59
N ALA A 275 3.73 11.26 10.58
CA ALA A 275 3.23 11.15 11.93
C ALA A 275 3.14 12.50 12.66
N ASP A 276 4.11 13.38 12.42
CA ASP A 276 4.19 14.71 13.01
C ASP A 276 3.24 15.70 12.32
N GLY A 277 2.87 15.43 11.06
CA GLY A 277 1.93 16.25 10.28
C GLY A 277 2.56 17.53 9.75
N ALA A 278 3.87 17.50 9.48
CA ALA A 278 4.65 18.60 8.92
C ALA A 278 4.48 18.75 7.41
#